data_AF-A0A9Q1DW00-F1
#
_entry.id   AF-A0A9Q1DW00-F1
#
_cell.length_a   1.000
_cell.length_b   1.000
_cell.length_c   1.000
_cell.angle_alpha   90.00
_cell.angle_beta   90.00
_cell.angle_gamma   90.00
#
_symmetry.space_group_name_H-M   'P 1'
#
loop_
_entity.id
_entity.type
_entity.pdbx_description
1 polymer ?
#
loop_
_entity_poly.entity_id
_entity_poly.type
_entity_poly.pdbx_seq_one_letter_code
_entity_poly.pdbx_strand_id
1 'polypeptide(L)'
;MSQWFRLQQLESKYLEQVGQLYDDNFPMEIRQYLSHWIESHDWELAATNDSLATVRFHDLLAQLDDQYSRFALENNFLMQHNIRKIKRNLQDNFQEDPVHMAMIICSFLREEQKILAVAEKTEDNAGNSHSSVVVEKHKEMDHKVRDIKSRVQEIEQKIKSLEDLQDEHDFKYKTLQSREHEPNGTNQREIKREEMLIREMFIKMNMKREEVVRQMADVLNLVEQVENTLISEELPEWKRRHQIACIGGPPNACLDQLQTWFTSVAESLQQVRQHLKKLLELEQKYTYENDPITQKKSFLEDRTLLLFRT
;
A
#
# COMPACT_ATOMS: atom_id res chain seq x y z
N MET A 1 -21.33 -13.60 17.65
CA MET A 1 -21.00 -12.75 16.49
C MET A 1 -22.32 -12.13 16.05
N SER A 2 -22.43 -10.80 16.08
CA SER A 2 -23.68 -10.09 15.81
C SER A 2 -24.14 -10.27 14.37
N GLN A 3 -25.45 -10.15 14.14
CA GLN A 3 -26.06 -10.09 12.80
C GLN A 3 -25.41 -8.96 11.98
N TRP A 4 -25.15 -7.82 12.62
CA TRP A 4 -24.47 -6.69 11.98
C TRP A 4 -23.10 -7.04 11.42
N PHE A 5 -22.29 -7.75 12.19
CA PHE A 5 -20.96 -8.16 11.75
C PHE A 5 -21.04 -9.07 10.52
N ARG A 6 -22.03 -9.97 10.46
CA ARG A 6 -22.23 -10.85 9.29
C ARG A 6 -22.59 -10.06 8.04
N LEU A 7 -23.48 -9.07 8.16
CA LEU A 7 -23.84 -8.19 7.04
C LEU A 7 -22.62 -7.45 6.49
N GLN A 8 -21.72 -6.98 7.36
CA GLN A 8 -20.51 -6.25 6.96
C GLN A 8 -19.50 -7.10 6.17
N GLN A 9 -19.64 -8.44 6.16
CA GLN A 9 -18.80 -9.33 5.36
C GLN A 9 -19.37 -9.60 3.96
N LEU A 10 -20.59 -9.14 3.67
CA LEU A 10 -21.23 -9.38 2.37
C LEU A 10 -20.63 -8.52 1.25
N GLU A 11 -20.83 -8.95 0.00
CA GLU A 11 -20.46 -8.16 -1.19
C GLU A 11 -21.17 -6.79 -1.23
N SER A 12 -20.55 -5.82 -1.91
CA SER A 12 -21.04 -4.43 -2.05
C SER A 12 -22.51 -4.33 -2.45
N LYS A 13 -22.99 -5.21 -3.34
CA LYS A 13 -24.38 -5.22 -3.82
C LYS A 13 -25.40 -5.47 -2.69
N TYR A 14 -25.03 -6.24 -1.66
CA TYR A 14 -25.88 -6.48 -0.50
C TYR A 14 -25.72 -5.35 0.53
N LEU A 15 -24.50 -4.80 0.68
CA LEU A 15 -24.27 -3.64 1.53
C LEU A 15 -25.05 -2.40 1.04
N GLU A 16 -25.23 -2.22 -0.26
CA GLU A 16 -26.10 -1.19 -0.83
C GLU A 16 -27.57 -1.39 -0.43
N GLN A 17 -28.07 -2.62 -0.42
CA GLN A 17 -29.43 -2.93 0.05
C GLN A 17 -29.58 -2.63 1.55
N VAL A 18 -28.58 -3.00 2.37
CA VAL A 18 -28.55 -2.64 3.79
C VAL A 18 -28.56 -1.11 3.94
N GLY A 19 -27.78 -0.39 3.12
CA GLY A 19 -27.73 1.07 3.12
C GLY A 19 -29.09 1.74 2.85
N GLN A 20 -29.92 1.14 2.01
CA GLN A 20 -31.26 1.66 1.70
C GLN A 20 -32.27 1.50 2.84
N LEU A 21 -31.97 0.65 3.85
CA LEU A 21 -32.85 0.48 5.01
C LEU A 21 -32.76 1.67 5.97
N TYR A 22 -31.57 2.26 6.13
CA TYR A 22 -31.30 3.26 7.14
C TYR A 22 -31.43 4.68 6.58
N ASP A 23 -32.16 5.55 7.30
CA ASP A 23 -32.42 6.93 6.92
C ASP A 23 -32.16 7.90 8.09
N ASP A 24 -32.47 9.18 7.91
CA ASP A 24 -32.30 10.21 8.95
C ASP A 24 -33.20 9.99 10.19
N ASN A 25 -34.28 9.20 10.07
CA ASN A 25 -35.20 8.90 11.16
C ASN A 25 -34.62 7.82 12.07
N PHE A 26 -34.04 6.77 11.49
CA PHE A 26 -33.30 5.74 12.23
C PHE A 26 -31.92 5.51 11.61
N PRO A 27 -30.90 6.30 12.00
CA PRO A 27 -29.60 6.31 11.35
C PRO A 27 -28.77 5.05 11.60
N MET A 28 -28.00 4.64 10.58
CA MET A 28 -27.15 3.45 10.60
C MET A 28 -26.11 3.47 11.73
N GLU A 29 -25.70 4.64 12.21
CA GLU A 29 -24.78 4.80 13.33
C GLU A 29 -25.34 4.16 14.62
N ILE A 30 -26.65 4.24 14.85
CA ILE A 30 -27.28 3.56 15.99
C ILE A 30 -27.09 2.05 15.84
N ARG A 31 -27.40 1.54 14.63
CA ARG A 31 -27.24 0.13 14.30
C ARG A 31 -25.80 -0.34 14.47
N GLN A 32 -24.82 0.44 14.04
CA GLN A 32 -23.38 0.15 14.14
C GLN A 32 -22.94 0.07 15.61
N TYR A 33 -23.15 1.14 16.38
CA TYR A 33 -22.59 1.26 17.73
C TYR A 33 -23.34 0.46 18.79
N LEU A 34 -24.65 0.27 18.58
CA LEU A 34 -25.51 -0.45 19.52
C LEU A 34 -25.96 -1.80 18.98
N SER A 35 -25.28 -2.34 17.96
CA SER A 35 -25.64 -3.61 17.30
C SER A 35 -25.97 -4.74 18.26
N HIS A 36 -25.08 -5.00 19.23
CA HIS A 36 -25.25 -6.08 20.20
C HIS A 36 -26.44 -5.85 21.14
N TRP A 37 -26.66 -4.60 21.57
CA TRP A 37 -27.76 -4.24 22.44
C TRP A 37 -29.09 -4.31 21.68
N ILE A 38 -29.15 -3.79 20.45
CA ILE A 38 -30.35 -3.88 19.61
C ILE A 38 -30.71 -5.36 19.38
N GLU A 39 -29.75 -6.19 19.00
CA GLU A 39 -30.00 -7.61 18.71
C GLU A 39 -30.38 -8.44 19.94
N SER A 40 -30.12 -7.96 21.16
CA SER A 40 -30.46 -8.70 22.39
C SER A 40 -31.90 -8.53 22.86
N HIS A 41 -32.71 -7.70 22.20
CA HIS A 41 -34.08 -7.38 22.62
C HIS A 41 -35.14 -7.95 21.68
N ASP A 42 -36.29 -8.30 22.26
CA ASP A 42 -37.48 -8.73 21.52
C ASP A 42 -38.28 -7.52 21.03
N TRP A 43 -37.91 -7.03 19.84
CA TRP A 43 -38.59 -5.90 19.21
C TRP A 43 -39.98 -6.23 18.67
N GLU A 44 -40.29 -7.51 18.43
CA GLU A 44 -41.62 -7.93 18.01
C GLU A 44 -42.63 -7.79 19.16
N LEU A 45 -42.21 -8.16 20.38
CA LEU A 45 -43.01 -7.91 21.57
C LEU A 45 -43.11 -6.40 21.87
N ALA A 46 -42.01 -5.66 21.77
CA ALA A 46 -42.03 -4.21 22.01
C ALA A 46 -42.94 -3.47 21.01
N ALA A 47 -42.99 -3.90 19.74
CA ALA A 47 -43.84 -3.31 18.70
C ALA A 47 -45.35 -3.50 18.95
N THR A 48 -45.76 -4.31 19.93
CA THR A 48 -47.17 -4.56 20.27
C THR A 48 -47.51 -4.18 21.72
N ASN A 49 -46.55 -3.67 22.48
CA ASN A 49 -46.71 -3.33 23.89
C ASN A 49 -46.12 -1.93 24.18
N ASP A 50 -47.01 -0.96 24.34
CA ASP A 50 -46.68 0.45 24.58
C ASP A 50 -45.77 0.69 25.79
N SER A 51 -46.06 0.01 26.91
CA SER A 51 -45.24 0.13 28.12
C SER A 51 -43.82 -0.39 27.92
N LEU A 52 -43.67 -1.51 27.20
CA LEU A 52 -42.38 -2.09 26.91
C LEU A 52 -41.62 -1.25 25.87
N ALA A 53 -42.30 -0.74 24.84
CA ALA A 53 -41.71 0.15 23.85
C ALA A 53 -41.16 1.42 24.50
N THR A 54 -41.91 2.03 25.42
CA THR A 54 -41.49 3.22 26.18
C THR A 54 -40.25 2.94 27.02
N VAL A 55 -40.20 1.81 27.73
CA VAL A 55 -39.00 1.40 28.49
C VAL A 55 -37.81 1.22 27.54
N ARG A 56 -37.98 0.50 26.44
CA ARG A 56 -36.91 0.26 25.45
C ARG A 56 -36.40 1.53 24.80
N PHE A 57 -37.29 2.50 24.56
CA PHE A 57 -36.90 3.80 24.03
C PHE A 57 -35.99 4.55 25.00
N HIS A 58 -36.36 4.62 26.29
CA HIS A 58 -35.49 5.26 27.28
C HIS A 58 -34.19 4.49 27.52
N ASP A 59 -34.22 3.15 27.49
CA ASP A 59 -33.00 2.33 27.55
C ASP A 59 -32.07 2.64 26.37
N LEU A 60 -32.61 2.79 25.15
CA LEU A 60 -31.84 3.17 23.96
C LEU A 60 -31.19 4.55 24.12
N LEU A 61 -31.92 5.54 24.64
CA LEU A 61 -31.37 6.87 24.92
C LEU A 61 -30.22 6.81 25.94
N ALA A 62 -30.35 5.96 26.96
CA ALA A 62 -29.28 5.73 27.95
C ALA A 62 -28.05 5.05 27.32
N GLN A 63 -28.26 4.06 26.42
CA GLN A 63 -27.17 3.47 25.66
C GLN A 63 -26.42 4.51 24.81
N LEU A 64 -27.14 5.48 24.22
CA LEU A 64 -26.50 6.58 23.48
C LEU A 64 -25.69 7.51 24.39
N ASP A 65 -26.11 7.75 25.63
CA ASP A 65 -25.34 8.52 26.61
C ASP A 65 -24.04 7.80 27.02
N ASP A 66 -24.12 6.47 27.18
CA ASP A 66 -22.95 5.65 27.44
C ASP A 66 -21.96 5.69 26.25
N GLN A 67 -22.46 5.58 25.00
CA GLN A 67 -21.61 5.72 23.81
C GLN A 67 -21.02 7.11 23.67
N TYR A 68 -21.79 8.16 23.96
CA TYR A 68 -21.29 9.53 23.98
C TYR A 68 -20.11 9.67 24.97
N SER A 69 -20.24 9.10 26.16
CA SER A 69 -19.18 9.12 27.18
C SER A 69 -17.93 8.38 26.72
N ARG A 70 -18.07 7.26 26.00
CA ARG A 70 -16.93 6.55 25.39
C ARG A 70 -16.22 7.41 24.34
N PHE A 71 -16.95 8.07 23.45
CA PHE A 71 -16.35 8.98 22.47
C PHE A 71 -15.75 10.23 23.10
N ALA A 72 -16.24 10.66 24.27
CA ALA A 72 -15.61 11.72 25.06
C ALA A 72 -14.24 11.30 25.59
N LEU A 73 -14.11 10.07 26.11
CA LEU A 73 -12.81 9.53 26.55
C LEU A 73 -11.80 9.41 25.41
N GLU A 74 -12.27 9.07 24.21
CA GLU A 74 -11.45 8.97 23.00
C GLU A 74 -11.15 10.33 22.34
N ASN A 75 -11.66 11.44 22.89
CA ASN A 75 -11.60 12.78 22.29
C ASN A 75 -12.14 12.83 20.85
N ASN A 76 -13.08 11.95 20.49
CA ASN A 76 -13.65 11.87 19.16
C ASN A 76 -14.80 12.88 18.99
N PHE A 77 -14.44 14.14 18.73
CA PHE A 77 -15.39 15.25 18.63
C PHE A 77 -16.50 15.01 17.59
N LEU A 78 -16.14 14.44 16.42
CA LEU A 78 -17.10 14.17 15.35
C LEU A 78 -18.16 13.18 15.80
N MET A 79 -17.76 12.07 16.42
CA MET A 79 -18.70 11.04 16.87
C MET A 79 -19.54 11.51 18.06
N GLN A 80 -18.98 12.31 18.97
CA GLN A 80 -19.74 12.97 20.02
C GLN A 80 -20.85 13.88 19.46
N HIS A 81 -20.51 14.70 18.47
CA HIS A 81 -21.48 15.57 17.80
C HIS A 81 -22.59 14.76 17.14
N ASN A 82 -22.23 13.70 16.41
CA ASN A 82 -23.18 12.84 15.71
C ASN A 82 -24.14 12.13 16.67
N ILE A 83 -23.63 11.48 17.72
CA ILE A 83 -24.47 10.82 18.73
C ILE A 83 -25.43 11.81 19.40
N ARG A 84 -24.97 13.03 19.71
CA ARG A 84 -25.83 14.08 20.28
C ARG A 84 -26.93 14.54 19.32
N LYS A 85 -26.65 14.58 18.01
CA LYS A 85 -27.67 14.91 16.99
C LYS A 85 -28.67 13.76 16.86
N ILE A 86 -28.18 12.53 16.75
CA ILE A 86 -28.99 11.31 16.65
C ILE A 86 -29.94 11.19 17.84
N LYS A 87 -29.43 11.34 19.07
CA LYS A 87 -30.25 11.27 20.28
C LYS A 87 -31.40 12.28 20.23
N ARG A 88 -31.12 13.53 19.85
CA ARG A 88 -32.16 14.58 19.69
C ARG A 88 -33.19 14.20 18.63
N ASN A 89 -32.76 13.74 17.46
CA ASN A 89 -33.66 13.30 16.40
C ASN A 89 -34.58 12.15 16.86
N LEU A 90 -34.06 11.17 17.60
CA LEU A 90 -34.88 10.07 18.14
C LEU A 90 -35.91 10.56 19.15
N GLN A 91 -35.55 11.53 19.99
CA GLN A 91 -36.48 12.18 20.91
C GLN A 91 -37.58 12.92 20.17
N ASP A 92 -37.23 13.74 19.19
CA ASP A 92 -38.20 14.52 18.43
C ASP A 92 -39.18 13.63 17.61
N ASN A 93 -38.71 12.48 17.12
CA ASN A 93 -39.50 11.61 16.24
C ASN A 93 -40.27 10.49 16.94
N PHE A 94 -39.79 9.98 18.09
CA PHE A 94 -40.32 8.75 18.70
C PHE A 94 -40.69 8.87 20.17
N GLN A 95 -40.44 10.00 20.84
CA GLN A 95 -40.78 10.13 22.26
C GLN A 95 -42.29 10.03 22.51
N GLU A 96 -43.12 10.53 21.58
CA GLU A 96 -44.58 10.46 21.68
C GLU A 96 -45.16 9.15 21.10
N ASP A 97 -44.37 8.41 20.32
CA ASP A 97 -44.76 7.09 19.77
C ASP A 97 -43.57 6.10 19.76
N PRO A 98 -43.17 5.57 20.94
CA PRO A 98 -42.09 4.59 21.04
C PRO A 98 -42.40 3.26 20.34
N VAL A 99 -43.69 2.93 20.18
CA VAL A 99 -44.14 1.70 19.51
C VAL A 99 -43.75 1.75 18.04
N HIS A 100 -43.92 2.90 17.38
CA HIS A 100 -43.48 3.07 16.00
C HIS A 100 -41.97 2.84 15.82
N MET A 101 -41.14 3.34 16.74
CA MET A 101 -39.70 3.04 16.72
C MET A 101 -39.44 1.53 16.82
N ALA A 102 -40.10 0.83 17.74
CA ALA A 102 -39.94 -0.61 17.90
C ALA A 102 -40.35 -1.38 16.62
N MET A 103 -41.40 -0.93 15.92
CA MET A 103 -41.80 -1.47 14.61
C MET A 103 -40.70 -1.28 13.56
N ILE A 104 -40.10 -0.08 13.48
CA ILE A 104 -39.01 0.21 12.55
C ILE A 104 -37.82 -0.73 12.82
N ILE A 105 -37.35 -0.80 14.06
CA ILE A 105 -36.20 -1.66 14.43
C ILE A 105 -36.50 -3.13 14.11
N CYS A 106 -37.70 -3.61 14.46
CA CYS A 106 -38.13 -4.97 14.15
C CYS A 106 -38.12 -5.23 12.62
N SER A 107 -38.65 -4.29 11.83
CA SER A 107 -38.71 -4.41 10.38
C SER A 107 -37.31 -4.44 9.74
N PHE A 108 -36.39 -3.59 10.20
CA PHE A 108 -35.03 -3.53 9.69
C PHE A 108 -34.26 -4.81 10.00
N LEU A 109 -34.34 -5.31 11.24
CA LEU A 109 -33.68 -6.56 11.62
C LEU A 109 -34.21 -7.76 10.80
N ARG A 110 -35.51 -7.78 10.49
CA ARG A 110 -36.10 -8.81 9.61
C ARG A 110 -35.62 -8.70 8.18
N GLU A 111 -35.54 -7.48 7.64
CA GLU A 111 -35.08 -7.27 6.26
C GLU A 111 -33.60 -7.59 6.10
N GLU A 112 -32.77 -7.21 7.07
CA GLU A 112 -31.37 -7.63 7.18
C GLU A 112 -31.21 -9.16 7.15
N GLN A 113 -32.05 -9.91 7.87
CA GLN A 113 -32.03 -11.38 7.83
C GLN A 113 -32.40 -11.94 6.46
N LYS A 114 -33.33 -11.30 5.74
CA LYS A 114 -33.64 -11.69 4.35
C LYS A 114 -32.46 -11.46 3.43
N ILE A 115 -31.77 -10.31 3.57
CA ILE A 115 -30.56 -10.00 2.79
C ILE A 115 -29.49 -11.09 3.02
N LEU A 116 -29.23 -11.45 4.28
CA LEU A 116 -28.31 -12.55 4.62
C LEU A 116 -28.72 -13.88 3.97
N ALA A 117 -29.99 -14.26 4.09
CA ALA A 117 -30.49 -15.52 3.52
C ALA A 117 -30.42 -15.55 1.99
N VAL A 118 -30.55 -14.41 1.31
CA VAL A 118 -30.36 -14.29 -0.15
C VAL A 118 -28.88 -14.40 -0.51
N ALA A 119 -28.00 -13.76 0.26
CA ALA A 119 -26.56 -13.83 0.05
C ALA A 119 -26.02 -15.26 0.18
N GLU A 120 -26.38 -15.96 1.26
CA GLU A 120 -25.99 -17.36 1.51
C GLU A 120 -26.39 -18.28 0.34
N LYS A 121 -27.63 -18.15 -0.17
CA LYS A 121 -28.12 -18.94 -1.32
C LYS A 121 -27.41 -18.63 -2.63
N THR A 122 -26.85 -17.44 -2.76
CA THR A 122 -26.18 -16.99 -3.99
C THR A 122 -24.71 -17.41 -4.00
N GLU A 123 -24.04 -17.39 -2.83
CA GLU A 123 -22.67 -17.88 -2.67
C GLU A 123 -22.55 -19.39 -2.96
N ASP A 124 -23.57 -20.19 -2.62
CA ASP A 124 -23.62 -21.62 -2.96
C ASP A 124 -23.70 -21.91 -4.47
N ASN A 125 -24.14 -20.94 -5.28
CA ASN A 125 -24.38 -21.11 -6.72
C ASN A 125 -23.38 -20.38 -7.63
N ALA A 126 -22.63 -19.40 -7.11
CA ALA A 126 -21.74 -18.55 -7.90
C ALA A 126 -20.31 -18.67 -7.40
N GLY A 127 -19.50 -19.49 -8.08
CA GLY A 127 -18.05 -19.49 -7.91
C GLY A 127 -17.48 -18.08 -8.08
N ASN A 128 -16.99 -17.54 -6.98
CA ASN A 128 -16.24 -16.29 -6.83
C ASN A 128 -15.20 -16.12 -7.97
N SER A 129 -15.32 -15.16 -8.91
CA SER A 129 -14.44 -15.20 -10.10
C SER A 129 -13.98 -13.93 -10.81
N HIS A 130 -14.32 -12.70 -10.40
CA HIS A 130 -13.78 -11.52 -11.11
C HIS A 130 -13.16 -10.42 -10.24
N SER A 131 -13.76 -10.05 -9.10
CA SER A 131 -13.17 -9.03 -8.21
C SER A 131 -11.87 -9.50 -7.55
N SER A 132 -11.82 -10.76 -7.13
CA SER A 132 -10.65 -11.38 -6.49
C SER A 132 -9.40 -11.37 -7.38
N VAL A 133 -9.57 -11.63 -8.69
CA VAL A 133 -8.45 -11.71 -9.64
C VAL A 133 -7.81 -10.34 -9.89
N VAL A 134 -8.62 -9.27 -9.97
CA VAL A 134 -8.12 -7.90 -10.17
C VAL A 134 -7.35 -7.42 -8.93
N VAL A 135 -7.85 -7.72 -7.74
CA VAL A 135 -7.16 -7.40 -6.48
C VAL A 135 -5.82 -8.12 -6.39
N GLU A 136 -5.75 -9.39 -6.81
CA GLU A 136 -4.51 -10.15 -6.76
C GLU A 136 -3.46 -9.64 -7.76
N LYS A 137 -3.88 -9.26 -8.98
CA LYS A 137 -3.01 -8.60 -9.97
C LYS A 137 -2.41 -7.29 -9.43
N HIS A 138 -3.22 -6.43 -8.84
CA HIS A 138 -2.74 -5.17 -8.28
C HIS A 138 -1.76 -5.38 -7.12
N LYS A 139 -1.98 -6.40 -6.26
CA LYS A 139 -1.03 -6.76 -5.19
C LYS A 139 0.31 -7.27 -5.75
N GLU A 140 0.28 -8.07 -6.81
CA GLU A 140 1.49 -8.53 -7.47
C GLU A 140 2.28 -7.34 -8.04
N MET A 141 1.57 -6.38 -8.66
CA MET A 141 2.15 -5.14 -9.17
C MET A 141 2.80 -4.32 -8.05
N ASP A 142 2.10 -4.11 -6.94
CA ASP A 142 2.64 -3.44 -5.74
C ASP A 142 3.92 -4.11 -5.25
N HIS A 143 3.99 -5.44 -5.30
CA HIS A 143 5.16 -6.19 -4.89
C HIS A 143 6.34 -5.96 -5.83
N LYS A 144 6.12 -6.00 -7.14
CA LYS A 144 7.17 -5.75 -8.15
C LYS A 144 7.72 -4.33 -8.06
N VAL A 145 6.85 -3.33 -7.92
CA VAL A 145 7.25 -1.92 -7.77
C VAL A 145 8.08 -1.72 -6.50
N ARG A 146 7.71 -2.39 -5.40
CA ARG A 146 8.47 -2.36 -4.15
C ARG A 146 9.82 -3.07 -4.27
N ASP A 147 9.88 -4.19 -4.97
CA ASP A 147 11.12 -4.94 -5.23
C ASP A 147 12.11 -4.08 -6.03
N ILE A 148 11.66 -3.40 -7.10
CA ILE A 148 12.48 -2.44 -7.84
C ILE A 148 13.11 -1.41 -6.90
N LYS A 149 12.28 -0.76 -6.06
CA LYS A 149 12.76 0.27 -5.13
C LYS A 149 13.81 -0.29 -4.15
N SER A 150 13.57 -1.47 -3.59
CA SER A 150 14.51 -2.14 -2.67
C SER A 150 15.85 -2.41 -3.34
N ARG A 151 15.83 -2.98 -4.55
CA ARG A 151 17.06 -3.31 -5.29
C ARG A 151 17.87 -2.07 -5.67
N VAL A 152 17.19 -0.98 -6.05
CA VAL A 152 17.87 0.29 -6.36
C VAL A 152 18.56 0.87 -5.12
N GLN A 153 17.94 0.77 -3.94
CA GLN A 153 18.56 1.17 -2.68
C GLN A 153 19.75 0.28 -2.30
N GLU A 154 19.64 -1.03 -2.51
CA GLU A 154 20.76 -1.96 -2.30
C GLU A 154 21.95 -1.65 -3.21
N ILE A 155 21.69 -1.36 -4.49
CA ILE A 155 22.72 -0.93 -5.45
C ILE A 155 23.42 0.35 -4.95
N GLU A 156 22.66 1.32 -4.44
CA GLU A 156 23.23 2.56 -3.89
C GLU A 156 24.24 2.27 -2.77
N GLN A 157 23.88 1.38 -1.84
CA GLN A 157 24.78 1.00 -0.73
C GLN A 157 26.03 0.28 -1.24
N LYS A 158 25.90 -0.56 -2.26
CA LYS A 158 27.05 -1.23 -2.89
C LYS A 158 27.97 -0.26 -3.62
N ILE A 159 27.42 0.75 -4.29
CA ILE A 159 28.20 1.81 -4.93
C ILE A 159 28.98 2.62 -3.90
N LYS A 160 28.35 2.98 -2.77
CA LYS A 160 29.06 3.64 -1.64
C LYS A 160 30.22 2.78 -1.13
N SER A 161 29.97 1.50 -0.88
CA SER A 161 31.00 0.57 -0.43
C SER A 161 32.09 0.29 -1.48
N LEU A 162 31.78 0.44 -2.76
CA LEU A 162 32.76 0.36 -3.86
C LEU A 162 33.62 1.62 -3.91
N GLU A 163 33.03 2.81 -3.75
CA GLU A 163 33.75 4.07 -3.66
C GLU A 163 34.75 4.06 -2.50
N ASP A 164 34.32 3.68 -1.30
CA ASP A 164 35.19 3.59 -0.12
C ASP A 164 36.39 2.65 -0.36
N LEU A 165 36.13 1.47 -0.94
CA LEU A 165 37.18 0.49 -1.25
C LEU A 165 38.17 1.03 -2.29
N GLN A 166 37.67 1.74 -3.30
CA GLN A 166 38.49 2.31 -4.34
C GLN A 166 39.37 3.46 -3.82
N ASP A 167 38.83 4.33 -2.97
CA ASP A 167 39.58 5.42 -2.35
C ASP A 167 40.65 4.87 -1.38
N GLU A 168 40.35 3.79 -0.62
CA GLU A 168 41.35 3.11 0.22
C GLU A 168 42.45 2.46 -0.64
N HIS A 169 42.08 1.80 -1.74
CA HIS A 169 43.02 1.20 -2.68
C HIS A 169 43.95 2.26 -3.27
N ASP A 170 43.41 3.38 -3.76
CA ASP A 170 44.17 4.51 -4.30
C ASP A 170 45.15 5.08 -3.27
N PHE A 171 44.69 5.29 -2.04
CA PHE A 171 45.53 5.77 -0.94
C PHE A 171 46.72 4.84 -0.66
N LYS A 172 46.47 3.53 -0.53
CA LYS A 172 47.53 2.53 -0.28
C LYS A 172 48.50 2.43 -1.45
N TYR A 173 47.99 2.45 -2.69
CA TYR A 173 48.82 2.39 -3.88
C TYR A 173 49.76 3.60 -4.00
N LYS A 174 49.24 4.82 -3.81
CA LYS A 174 50.05 6.05 -3.81
C LYS A 174 51.07 6.09 -2.67
N THR A 175 50.68 5.62 -1.48
CA THR A 175 51.58 5.52 -0.33
C THR A 175 52.76 4.60 -0.64
N LEU A 176 52.49 3.43 -1.24
CA LEU A 176 53.52 2.48 -1.65
C LEU A 176 54.46 3.08 -2.70
N GLN A 177 53.93 3.71 -3.75
CA GLN A 177 54.74 4.38 -4.77
C GLN A 177 55.65 5.48 -4.20
N SER A 178 55.15 6.27 -3.25
CA SER A 178 55.95 7.34 -2.64
C SER A 178 57.15 6.82 -1.83
N ARG A 179 57.05 5.62 -1.26
CA ARG A 179 58.11 4.95 -0.49
C ARG A 179 59.21 4.34 -1.35
N GLU A 180 58.91 3.95 -2.60
CA GLU A 180 59.94 3.44 -3.53
C GLU A 180 61.01 4.50 -3.87
N HIS A 181 60.72 5.78 -3.62
CA HIS A 181 61.65 6.89 -3.83
C HIS A 181 62.45 7.29 -2.57
N GLU A 182 62.28 6.63 -1.42
CA GLU A 182 63.06 6.93 -0.21
C GLU A 182 64.37 6.11 -0.15
N PRO A 183 65.54 6.75 0.11
CA PRO A 183 66.85 6.09 0.07
C PRO A 183 67.18 5.21 1.29
N ASN A 184 66.31 5.18 2.32
CA ASN A 184 66.51 4.36 3.51
C ASN A 184 65.72 3.06 3.41
N GLY A 185 66.46 1.94 3.35
CA GLY A 185 65.96 0.59 3.08
C GLY A 185 64.71 0.21 3.89
N THR A 186 63.55 0.31 3.25
CA THR A 186 62.31 -0.27 3.74
C THR A 186 62.43 -1.80 3.68
N ASN A 187 61.88 -2.48 4.68
CA ASN A 187 61.98 -3.93 4.81
C ASN A 187 61.29 -4.60 3.61
N GLN A 188 62.04 -5.19 2.67
CA GLN A 188 61.50 -5.66 1.38
C GLN A 188 60.39 -6.74 1.53
N ARG A 189 60.32 -7.40 2.70
CA ARG A 189 59.21 -8.31 3.05
C ARG A 189 57.90 -7.56 3.34
N GLU A 190 57.95 -6.36 3.89
CA GLU A 190 56.78 -5.53 4.17
C GLU A 190 56.21 -4.95 2.87
N ILE A 191 57.06 -4.45 1.97
CA ILE A 191 56.66 -4.01 0.63
C ILE A 191 55.90 -5.12 -0.11
N LYS A 192 56.46 -6.34 -0.17
CA LYS A 192 55.79 -7.48 -0.82
C LYS A 192 54.45 -7.84 -0.19
N ARG A 193 54.28 -7.65 1.12
CA ARG A 193 52.98 -7.86 1.80
C ARG A 193 51.98 -6.78 1.41
N GLU A 194 52.40 -5.52 1.37
CA GLU A 194 51.57 -4.39 0.94
C GLU A 194 51.14 -4.54 -0.54
N GLU A 195 52.04 -4.94 -1.44
CA GLU A 195 51.71 -5.26 -2.84
C GLU A 195 50.66 -6.36 -2.96
N MET A 196 50.76 -7.41 -2.14
CA MET A 196 49.78 -8.50 -2.12
C MET A 196 48.41 -8.01 -1.64
N LEU A 197 48.36 -7.18 -0.58
CA LEU A 197 47.12 -6.58 -0.09
C LEU A 197 46.47 -5.68 -1.15
N ILE A 198 47.24 -4.85 -1.85
CA ILE A 198 46.73 -4.01 -2.93
C ILE A 198 46.14 -4.88 -4.07
N ARG A 199 46.81 -5.98 -4.44
CA ARG A 199 46.27 -6.92 -5.43
C ARG A 199 44.96 -7.57 -4.97
N GLU A 200 44.85 -7.95 -3.70
CA GLU A 200 43.60 -8.47 -3.14
C GLU A 200 42.48 -7.43 -3.18
N MET A 201 42.79 -6.16 -2.85
CA MET A 201 41.83 -5.06 -2.94
C MET A 201 41.37 -4.83 -4.38
N PHE A 202 42.27 -4.89 -5.35
CA PHE A 202 41.93 -4.82 -6.77
C PHE A 202 40.95 -5.92 -7.18
N ILE A 203 41.21 -7.18 -6.81
CA ILE A 203 40.32 -8.30 -7.12
C ILE A 203 38.93 -8.08 -6.50
N LYS A 204 38.88 -7.68 -5.23
CA LYS A 204 37.62 -7.35 -4.54
C LYS A 204 36.86 -6.20 -5.23
N MET A 205 37.59 -5.18 -5.67
CA MET A 205 37.02 -4.05 -6.40
C MET A 205 36.44 -4.50 -7.76
N ASN A 206 37.15 -5.34 -8.52
CA ASN A 206 36.64 -5.90 -9.77
C ASN A 206 35.35 -6.69 -9.54
N MET A 207 35.33 -7.59 -8.55
CA MET A 207 34.14 -8.38 -8.21
C MET A 207 32.95 -7.47 -7.84
N LYS A 208 33.19 -6.41 -7.06
CA LYS A 208 32.13 -5.43 -6.72
C LYS A 208 31.63 -4.66 -7.94
N ARG A 209 32.51 -4.26 -8.87
CA ARG A 209 32.11 -3.60 -10.12
C ARG A 209 31.23 -4.51 -10.97
N GLU A 210 31.63 -5.77 -11.15
CA GLU A 210 30.82 -6.78 -11.86
C GLU A 210 29.45 -6.96 -11.19
N GLU A 211 29.42 -7.08 -9.86
CA GLU A 211 28.19 -7.26 -9.11
C GLU A 211 27.22 -6.09 -9.28
N VAL A 212 27.70 -4.86 -9.11
CA VAL A 212 26.87 -3.65 -9.27
C VAL A 212 26.33 -3.55 -10.69
N VAL A 213 27.19 -3.71 -11.70
CA VAL A 213 26.79 -3.62 -13.11
C VAL A 213 25.73 -4.68 -13.46
N ARG A 214 25.91 -5.91 -12.97
CA ARG A 214 24.93 -6.99 -13.16
C ARG A 214 23.60 -6.66 -12.49
N GLN A 215 23.62 -6.23 -11.23
CA GLN A 215 22.39 -5.89 -10.50
C GLN A 215 21.66 -4.71 -11.13
N MET A 216 22.37 -3.71 -11.66
CA MET A 216 21.75 -2.61 -12.41
C MET A 216 21.04 -3.12 -13.66
N ALA A 217 21.65 -4.04 -14.42
CA ALA A 217 20.99 -4.67 -15.57
C ALA A 217 19.75 -5.48 -15.15
N ASP A 218 19.83 -6.22 -14.03
CA ASP A 218 18.70 -7.00 -13.49
C ASP A 218 17.53 -6.08 -13.08
N VAL A 219 17.81 -4.94 -12.44
CA VAL A 219 16.79 -3.95 -12.11
C VAL A 219 16.15 -3.35 -13.36
N LEU A 220 16.93 -3.01 -14.38
CA LEU A 220 16.38 -2.48 -15.64
C LEU A 220 15.47 -3.50 -16.33
N ASN A 221 15.79 -4.80 -16.26
CA ASN A 221 14.90 -5.86 -16.78
C ASN A 221 13.57 -5.91 -16.01
N LEU A 222 13.60 -5.74 -14.70
CA LEU A 222 12.39 -5.75 -13.88
C LEU A 222 11.54 -4.49 -14.10
N VAL A 223 12.20 -3.33 -14.23
CA VAL A 223 11.53 -2.07 -14.60
C VAL A 223 10.81 -2.22 -15.93
N GLU A 224 11.50 -2.73 -16.96
CA GLU A 224 10.91 -2.96 -18.29
C GLU A 224 9.68 -3.87 -18.23
N GLN A 225 9.69 -4.92 -17.42
CA GLN A 225 8.51 -5.78 -17.23
C GLN A 225 7.34 -5.03 -16.59
N VAL A 226 7.60 -4.28 -15.52
CA VAL A 226 6.57 -3.50 -14.82
C VAL A 226 6.00 -2.41 -15.72
N GLU A 227 6.87 -1.69 -16.42
CA GLU A 227 6.51 -0.61 -17.35
C GLU A 227 5.65 -1.13 -18.51
N ASN A 228 6.01 -2.29 -19.08
CA ASN A 228 5.20 -2.94 -20.12
C ASN A 228 3.79 -3.26 -19.63
N THR A 229 3.63 -3.81 -18.42
CA THR A 229 2.30 -4.08 -17.85
C THR A 229 1.54 -2.77 -17.53
N LEU A 230 2.21 -1.76 -16.97
CA LEU A 230 1.60 -0.46 -16.68
C LEU A 230 1.06 0.22 -17.94
N ILE A 231 1.84 0.23 -19.02
CA ILE A 231 1.51 0.94 -20.27
C ILE A 231 0.54 0.13 -21.13
N SER A 232 0.68 -1.20 -21.18
CA SER A 232 -0.06 -2.06 -22.11
C SER A 232 -1.35 -2.63 -21.52
N GLU A 233 -1.46 -2.74 -20.18
CA GLU A 233 -2.61 -3.33 -19.50
C GLU A 233 -3.31 -2.31 -18.60
N GLU A 234 -2.64 -1.87 -17.54
CA GLU A 234 -3.26 -1.08 -16.47
C GLU A 234 -3.77 0.29 -16.96
N LEU A 235 -2.97 1.00 -17.75
CA LEU A 235 -3.34 2.32 -18.28
C LEU A 235 -4.50 2.23 -19.30
N PRO A 236 -4.51 1.31 -20.28
CA PRO A 236 -5.67 1.07 -21.14
C PRO A 236 -6.93 0.67 -20.39
N GLU A 237 -6.81 -0.22 -19.40
CA GLU A 237 -7.96 -0.63 -18.57
C GLU A 237 -8.53 0.54 -17.78
N TRP A 238 -7.68 1.38 -17.18
CA TRP A 238 -8.11 2.61 -16.52
C TRP A 238 -8.78 3.57 -17.51
N LYS A 239 -8.20 3.79 -18.71
CA LYS A 239 -8.82 4.64 -19.75
C LYS A 239 -10.22 4.15 -20.11
N ARG A 240 -10.41 2.83 -20.22
CA ARG A 240 -11.72 2.22 -20.49
C ARG A 240 -12.68 2.44 -19.32
N ARG A 241 -12.25 2.22 -18.08
CA ARG A 241 -13.06 2.50 -16.87
C ARG A 241 -13.48 3.97 -16.81
N HIS A 242 -12.56 4.89 -17.08
CA HIS A 242 -12.83 6.32 -17.13
C HIS A 242 -13.88 6.67 -18.21
N GLN A 243 -13.75 6.12 -19.43
CA GLN A 243 -14.77 6.31 -20.48
C GLN A 243 -16.16 5.83 -20.05
N ILE A 244 -16.23 4.67 -19.41
CA ILE A 244 -17.48 4.11 -18.87
C ILE A 244 -18.06 5.00 -17.77
N ALA A 245 -17.24 5.51 -16.86
CA ALA A 245 -17.67 6.45 -15.82
C ALA A 245 -18.25 7.74 -16.42
N CYS A 246 -17.64 8.27 -17.49
CA CYS A 246 -18.15 9.48 -18.18
C CYS A 246 -19.54 9.32 -18.79
N ILE A 247 -19.99 8.09 -19.07
CA ILE A 247 -21.33 7.81 -19.61
C ILE A 247 -22.32 7.30 -18.54
N GLY A 248 -22.01 7.51 -17.25
CA GLY A 248 -22.87 7.14 -16.13
C GLY A 248 -22.61 5.75 -15.56
N GLY A 249 -21.50 5.10 -15.92
CA GLY A 249 -21.04 3.88 -15.28
C GLY A 249 -20.46 4.12 -13.87
N PRO A 250 -20.00 3.06 -13.18
CA PRO A 250 -19.53 3.15 -11.81
C PRO A 250 -18.33 4.11 -11.67
N PRO A 251 -18.25 4.91 -10.59
CA PRO A 251 -17.29 6.01 -10.43
C PRO A 251 -15.82 5.60 -10.15
N ASN A 252 -15.43 4.36 -10.46
CA ASN A 252 -14.11 3.82 -10.10
C ASN A 252 -13.01 4.20 -11.12
N ALA A 253 -12.64 5.49 -11.14
CA ALA A 253 -11.67 6.07 -12.07
C ALA A 253 -10.56 6.90 -11.40
N CYS A 254 -10.29 6.73 -10.10
CA CYS A 254 -9.16 7.43 -9.47
C CYS A 254 -7.82 7.01 -10.09
N LEU A 255 -6.88 7.95 -10.17
CA LEU A 255 -5.54 7.73 -10.74
C LEU A 255 -4.51 7.32 -9.67
N ASP A 256 -4.85 7.41 -8.39
CA ASP A 256 -3.89 7.36 -7.28
C ASP A 256 -2.98 6.13 -7.31
N GLN A 257 -3.53 4.96 -7.61
CA GLN A 257 -2.78 3.71 -7.70
C GLN A 257 -1.80 3.73 -8.88
N LEU A 258 -2.29 4.08 -10.08
CA LEU A 258 -1.45 4.22 -11.28
C LEU A 258 -0.37 5.27 -11.06
N GLN A 259 -0.74 6.45 -10.56
CA GLN A 259 0.19 7.53 -10.27
C GLN A 259 1.28 7.06 -9.30
N THR A 260 0.93 6.29 -8.27
CA THR A 260 1.88 5.72 -7.32
C THR A 260 2.88 4.79 -8.00
N TRP A 261 2.41 3.86 -8.85
CA TRP A 261 3.28 2.95 -9.59
C TRP A 261 4.20 3.67 -10.57
N PHE A 262 3.64 4.53 -11.43
CA PHE A 262 4.41 5.32 -12.39
C PHE A 262 5.45 6.20 -11.69
N THR A 263 5.06 6.89 -10.61
CA THR A 263 5.99 7.75 -9.85
C THR A 263 7.12 6.92 -9.23
N SER A 264 6.81 5.78 -8.60
CA SER A 264 7.84 4.94 -7.98
C SER A 264 8.81 4.35 -9.00
N VAL A 265 8.34 3.95 -10.18
CA VAL A 265 9.19 3.47 -11.27
C VAL A 265 10.06 4.61 -11.82
N ALA A 266 9.49 5.79 -12.05
CA ALA A 266 10.21 6.96 -12.55
C ALA A 266 11.31 7.42 -11.57
N GLU A 267 11.01 7.47 -10.27
CA GLU A 267 12.00 7.75 -9.22
C GLU A 267 13.13 6.71 -9.21
N SER A 268 12.79 5.43 -9.37
CA SER A 268 13.77 4.33 -9.41
C SER A 268 14.70 4.44 -10.62
N LEU A 269 14.17 4.72 -11.81
CA LEU A 269 14.97 4.98 -13.01
C LEU A 269 15.87 6.21 -12.86
N GLN A 270 15.36 7.27 -12.23
CA GLN A 270 16.15 8.47 -11.96
C GLN A 270 17.30 8.19 -10.99
N GLN A 271 17.09 7.34 -9.98
CA GLN A 271 18.16 6.87 -9.10
C GLN A 271 19.17 6.00 -9.84
N VAL A 272 18.73 5.06 -10.71
CA VAL A 272 19.65 4.28 -11.56
C VAL A 272 20.50 5.19 -12.44
N ARG A 273 19.94 6.27 -13.00
CA ARG A 273 20.69 7.28 -13.75
C ARG A 273 21.74 7.99 -12.87
N GLN A 274 21.45 8.28 -11.61
CA GLN A 274 22.43 8.85 -10.67
C GLN A 274 23.54 7.83 -10.34
N HIS A 275 23.17 6.57 -10.13
CA HIS A 275 24.12 5.47 -9.90
C HIS A 275 25.07 5.30 -11.08
N LEU A 276 24.58 5.40 -12.33
CA LEU A 276 25.42 5.36 -13.52
C LEU A 276 26.44 6.50 -13.55
N LYS A 277 26.01 7.74 -13.27
CA LYS A 277 26.94 8.88 -13.16
C LYS A 277 28.03 8.60 -12.12
N LYS A 278 27.65 8.02 -10.98
CA LYS A 278 28.61 7.71 -9.92
C LYS A 278 29.62 6.64 -10.35
N LEU A 279 29.17 5.61 -11.07
CA LEU A 279 30.07 4.60 -11.64
C LEU A 279 31.04 5.20 -12.65
N LEU A 280 30.59 6.15 -13.48
CA LEU A 280 31.46 6.86 -14.42
C LEU A 280 32.52 7.72 -13.71
N GLU A 281 32.17 8.37 -12.60
CA GLU A 281 33.16 9.06 -11.75
C GLU A 281 34.22 8.09 -11.21
N LEU A 282 33.80 6.88 -10.79
CA LEU A 282 34.72 5.85 -10.31
C LEU A 282 35.60 5.27 -11.44
N GLU A 283 35.05 5.10 -12.65
CA GLU A 283 35.81 4.72 -13.87
C GLU A 283 36.87 5.78 -14.20
N GLN A 284 36.51 7.07 -14.14
CA GLN A 284 37.44 8.18 -14.40
C GLN A 284 38.59 8.22 -13.38
N LYS A 285 38.30 7.96 -12.10
CA LYS A 285 39.33 7.87 -11.05
C LYS A 285 40.27 6.68 -11.28
N TYR A 286 39.74 5.54 -11.72
CA TYR A 286 40.52 4.31 -11.91
C TYR A 286 39.83 3.35 -12.89
N THR A 287 40.56 2.91 -13.91
CA THR A 287 40.09 1.90 -14.88
C THR A 287 41.23 0.94 -15.25
N TYR A 288 40.88 -0.15 -15.93
CA TYR A 288 41.79 -1.24 -16.30
C TYR A 288 41.21 -2.03 -17.48
N GLU A 289 42.04 -2.91 -18.05
CA GLU A 289 41.61 -3.77 -19.16
C GLU A 289 40.44 -4.66 -18.72
N ASN A 290 39.37 -4.68 -19.52
CA ASN A 290 38.12 -5.39 -19.23
C ASN A 290 37.34 -4.90 -17.99
N ASP A 291 37.51 -3.64 -17.60
CA ASP A 291 36.69 -3.01 -16.55
C ASP A 291 35.17 -3.12 -16.85
N PRO A 292 34.38 -3.76 -15.97
CA PRO A 292 32.95 -4.01 -16.19
C PRO A 292 32.14 -2.72 -16.42
N ILE A 293 32.52 -1.63 -15.76
CA ILE A 293 31.84 -0.32 -15.93
C ILE A 293 32.03 0.16 -17.37
N THR A 294 33.27 0.14 -17.85
CA THR A 294 33.63 0.54 -19.22
C THR A 294 32.90 -0.30 -20.26
N GLN A 295 32.80 -1.62 -20.05
CA GLN A 295 32.15 -2.54 -20.98
C GLN A 295 30.64 -2.36 -21.08
N LYS A 296 29.99 -1.94 -19.99
CA LYS A 296 28.51 -1.91 -19.89
C LYS A 296 27.90 -0.50 -19.84
N LYS A 297 28.71 0.56 -19.76
CA LYS A 297 28.19 1.93 -19.62
C LYS A 297 27.17 2.33 -20.67
N SER A 298 27.49 2.16 -21.96
CA SER A 298 26.59 2.56 -23.06
C SER A 298 25.26 1.79 -23.00
N PHE A 299 25.34 0.48 -22.82
CA PHE A 299 24.16 -0.38 -22.68
C PHE A 299 23.25 0.07 -21.53
N LEU A 300 23.81 0.36 -20.35
CA LEU A 300 23.02 0.76 -19.19
C LEU A 300 22.46 2.18 -19.34
N GLU A 301 23.23 3.12 -19.92
CA GLU A 301 22.78 4.49 -20.18
C GLU A 301 21.63 4.52 -21.19
N ASP A 302 21.79 3.83 -22.32
CA ASP A 302 20.80 3.79 -23.38
C ASP A 302 19.50 3.14 -22.91
N ARG A 303 19.59 2.03 -22.17
CA ARG A 303 18.40 1.37 -21.60
C ARG A 303 17.70 2.21 -20.55
N THR A 304 18.44 2.82 -19.62
CA THR A 304 17.85 3.71 -18.62
C THR A 304 17.12 4.87 -19.29
N LEU A 305 17.71 5.47 -20.34
CA LEU A 305 17.10 6.58 -21.06
C LEU A 305 15.86 6.14 -21.86
N LEU A 306 15.90 4.96 -22.47
CA LEU A 306 14.77 4.41 -23.21
C LEU A 306 13.56 4.19 -22.29
N LEU A 307 13.76 3.49 -21.19
CA LEU A 307 12.71 3.21 -20.20
C LEU A 307 12.15 4.50 -19.59
N PHE A 308 13.00 5.48 -19.30
CA PHE A 308 12.54 6.75 -18.74
C PHE A 308 11.71 7.61 -19.72
N ARG A 309 11.79 7.35 -21.03
CA ARG A 309 11.08 8.14 -22.06
C ARG A 309 9.75 7.54 -22.50
N THR A 310 9.54 6.25 -22.25
CA THR A 310 8.38 5.50 -22.72
C THR A 310 7.16 5.83 -21.87
#